data_AF-A0A935PPW9-F1
#
_entry.id   AF-A0A935PPW9-F1
#
_cell.length_a   1.000
_cell.length_b   1.000
_cell.length_c   1.000
_cell.angle_alpha   90.00
_cell.angle_beta   90.00
_cell.angle_gamma   90.00
#
_symmetry.space_group_name_H-M   'P 1'
#
loop_
_entity.id
_entity.type
_entity.pdbx_description
1 polymer ?
#
loop_
_entity_poly.entity_id
_entity_poly.type
_entity_poly.pdbx_seq_one_letter_code
_entity_poly.pdbx_strand_id
1 'polypeptide(L)'
;MKFASLVRDLALIRAPERQAELSRLSHARLARLPEATIVTVVRGWFELKADGHSDADILREIEGRRQKEYGEESLPGDLTLESYARYRLRLEHPGEEKAHDAIFVMQAVHRASQVIGGTYREDTEGATARGARPGAMAVLAYAVLIALIQGVFGLVAAFGSRATPVSPAAALLVAAVALLLLLGAIGYAGGTVWGRPVLLAGLWGELAVLAVAEAKVAMGAPGFSGSLVPVLIPAAGAVAALLYLRRRHREFHSPPPR
;
A
#
# COMPACT_ATOMS: atom_id res chain seq x y z
N MET A 1 -3.86 21.02 5.41
CA MET A 1 -4.96 22.00 5.61
C MET A 1 -6.20 21.26 6.14
N LYS A 2 -7.02 21.85 7.05
CA LYS A 2 -8.19 21.15 7.64
C LYS A 2 -9.38 21.17 6.67
N PHE A 3 -10.03 20.02 6.42
CA PHE A 3 -11.17 19.81 5.51
C PHE A 3 -12.21 20.96 5.53
N ALA A 4 -12.65 21.38 6.72
CA ALA A 4 -13.64 22.45 6.87
C ALA A 4 -13.18 23.83 6.38
N SER A 5 -11.88 24.11 6.33
CA SER A 5 -11.37 25.34 5.72
C SER A 5 -11.58 25.30 4.21
N LEU A 6 -11.21 24.20 3.57
CA LEU A 6 -11.34 24.05 2.12
C LEU A 6 -12.81 24.10 1.69
N VAL A 7 -13.71 23.44 2.42
CA VAL A 7 -15.15 23.51 2.13
C VAL A 7 -15.67 24.94 2.19
N ARG A 8 -15.25 25.74 3.19
CA ARG A 8 -15.62 27.15 3.27
C ARG A 8 -15.05 27.97 2.11
N ASP A 9 -13.78 27.75 1.77
CA ASP A 9 -13.13 28.45 0.66
C ASP A 9 -13.85 28.19 -0.66
N LEU A 10 -14.24 26.93 -0.92
CA LEU A 10 -15.03 26.58 -2.10
C LEU A 10 -16.43 27.20 -2.06
N ALA A 11 -17.09 27.21 -0.90
CA ALA A 11 -18.42 27.80 -0.77
C ALA A 11 -18.40 29.31 -1.01
N LEU A 12 -17.30 29.98 -0.68
CA LEU A 12 -17.09 31.40 -0.96
C LEU A 12 -16.86 31.71 -2.44
N ILE A 13 -16.37 30.75 -3.24
CA ILE A 13 -16.31 30.91 -4.71
C ILE A 13 -17.73 31.03 -5.27
N ARG A 14 -18.67 30.24 -4.73
CA ARG A 14 -20.08 30.25 -5.17
C ARG A 14 -20.89 31.41 -4.61
N ALA A 15 -20.66 31.76 -3.35
CA ALA A 15 -21.45 32.73 -2.60
C ALA A 15 -20.54 33.57 -1.66
N PRO A 16 -19.78 34.52 -2.20
CA PRO A 16 -18.81 35.31 -1.42
C PRO A 16 -19.46 36.12 -0.28
N GLU A 17 -20.71 36.52 -0.46
CA GLU A 17 -21.49 37.27 0.54
C GLU A 17 -21.80 36.46 1.81
N ARG A 18 -21.69 35.12 1.77
CA ARG A 18 -22.04 34.23 2.90
C ARG A 18 -20.91 34.01 3.90
N GLN A 19 -19.80 34.76 3.82
CA GLN A 19 -18.61 34.55 4.66
C GLN A 19 -18.90 34.52 6.17
N ALA A 20 -19.71 35.46 6.67
CA ALA A 20 -20.05 35.51 8.09
C ALA A 20 -20.89 34.30 8.53
N GLU A 21 -21.77 33.80 7.66
CA GLU A 21 -22.60 32.63 7.92
C GLU A 21 -21.75 31.34 7.92
N LEU A 22 -20.96 31.13 6.86
CA LEU A 22 -20.11 29.95 6.67
C LEU A 22 -19.07 29.79 7.80
N SER A 23 -18.56 30.90 8.32
CA SER A 23 -17.61 30.91 9.45
C SER A 23 -18.23 30.36 10.74
N ARG A 24 -19.55 30.51 10.92
CA ARG A 24 -20.28 30.04 12.11
C ARG A 24 -20.77 28.60 11.99
N LEU A 25 -20.74 28.01 10.79
CA LEU A 25 -21.17 26.63 10.59
C LEU A 25 -20.23 25.63 11.28
N SER A 26 -20.82 24.65 11.95
CA SER A 26 -20.12 23.52 12.53
C SER A 26 -19.57 22.60 11.43
N HIS A 27 -18.57 21.78 11.77
CA HIS A 27 -18.00 20.78 10.84
C HIS A 27 -19.07 19.86 10.24
N ALA A 28 -20.02 19.39 11.07
CA ALA A 28 -21.09 18.52 10.60
C ALA A 28 -22.03 19.22 9.60
N ARG A 29 -22.28 20.53 9.76
CA ARG A 29 -23.07 21.29 8.78
C ARG A 29 -22.30 21.54 7.49
N LEU A 30 -21.01 21.87 7.60
CA LEU A 30 -20.14 22.04 6.42
C LEU A 30 -20.03 20.74 5.61
N ALA A 31 -19.97 19.58 6.27
CA ALA A 31 -19.93 18.28 5.60
C ALA A 31 -21.19 17.95 4.78
N ARG A 32 -22.31 18.66 5.02
CA ARG A 32 -23.55 18.51 4.25
C ARG A 32 -23.67 19.48 3.09
N LEU A 33 -22.71 20.37 2.89
CA LEU A 33 -22.72 21.30 1.78
C LEU A 33 -22.26 20.61 0.48
N PRO A 34 -22.73 21.04 -0.69
CA PRO A 34 -22.27 20.54 -1.99
C PRO A 34 -20.75 20.57 -2.13
N GLU A 35 -20.09 21.59 -1.59
CA GLU A 35 -18.65 21.76 -1.65
C GLU A 35 -17.89 20.66 -0.91
N ALA A 36 -18.48 20.05 0.12
CA ALA A 36 -17.90 18.90 0.81
C ALA A 36 -17.81 17.66 -0.08
N THR A 37 -18.80 17.46 -0.97
CA THR A 37 -18.78 16.38 -1.97
C THR A 37 -17.58 16.55 -2.91
N ILE A 38 -17.35 17.77 -3.41
CA ILE A 38 -16.21 18.08 -4.29
C ILE A 38 -14.88 17.77 -3.58
N VAL A 39 -14.71 18.26 -2.35
CA VAL A 39 -13.49 18.02 -1.57
C VAL A 39 -13.25 16.53 -1.37
N THR A 40 -14.31 15.76 -1.10
CA THR A 40 -14.22 14.32 -0.87
C THR A 40 -13.82 13.56 -2.14
N VAL A 41 -14.42 13.91 -3.28
CA VAL A 41 -14.08 13.34 -4.60
C VAL A 41 -12.61 13.60 -4.93
N VAL A 42 -12.17 14.87 -4.85
CA VAL A 42 -10.79 15.24 -5.18
C VAL A 42 -9.79 14.59 -4.23
N ARG A 43 -10.11 14.53 -2.94
CA ARG A 43 -9.27 13.85 -1.95
C ARG A 43 -9.11 12.37 -2.24
N GLY A 44 -10.23 11.66 -2.46
CA GLY A 44 -10.20 10.24 -2.81
C GLY A 44 -9.41 9.98 -4.10
N TRP A 45 -9.48 10.92 -5.06
CA TRP A 45 -8.70 10.83 -6.28
C TRP A 45 -7.19 10.89 -5.99
N PHE A 46 -6.73 11.88 -5.21
CA PHE A 46 -5.30 12.00 -4.85
C PHE A 46 -4.81 10.85 -3.96
N GLU A 47 -5.64 10.33 -3.05
CA GLU A 47 -5.33 9.16 -2.24
C GLU A 47 -4.97 7.96 -3.11
N LEU A 48 -5.81 7.63 -4.09
CA LEU A 48 -5.57 6.50 -4.99
C LEU A 48 -4.51 6.81 -6.05
N LYS A 49 -4.37 8.08 -6.46
CA LYS A 49 -3.31 8.50 -7.39
C LYS A 49 -1.92 8.30 -6.79
N ALA A 50 -1.76 8.60 -5.51
CA ALA A 50 -0.51 8.37 -4.78
C ALA A 50 -0.12 6.88 -4.69
N ASP A 51 -1.10 5.98 -4.79
CA ASP A 51 -0.90 4.53 -4.82
C ASP A 51 -0.64 3.98 -6.24
N GLY A 52 -0.57 4.85 -7.26
CA GLY A 52 -0.18 4.50 -8.63
C GLY A 52 -1.32 4.04 -9.55
N HIS A 53 -2.58 4.29 -9.16
CA HIS A 53 -3.74 3.94 -9.99
C HIS A 53 -3.90 4.86 -11.21
N SER A 54 -4.52 4.32 -12.28
CA SER A 54 -4.90 5.11 -13.46
C SER A 54 -6.15 5.96 -13.16
N ASP A 55 -6.31 7.12 -13.82
CA ASP A 55 -7.42 8.04 -13.51
C ASP A 55 -8.80 7.39 -13.69
N ALA A 56 -8.95 6.55 -14.71
CA ALA A 56 -10.19 5.83 -14.97
C ALA A 56 -10.48 4.80 -13.87
N ASP A 57 -9.46 4.08 -13.38
CA ASP A 57 -9.64 3.09 -12.31
C ASP A 57 -9.94 3.76 -10.98
N ILE A 58 -9.33 4.91 -10.71
CA ILE A 58 -9.57 5.71 -9.51
C ILE A 58 -11.04 6.12 -9.42
N LEU A 59 -11.58 6.70 -10.49
CA LEU A 59 -12.96 7.18 -10.51
C LEU A 59 -13.97 6.01 -10.42
N ARG A 60 -13.66 4.86 -11.01
CA ARG A 60 -14.45 3.62 -10.85
C ARG A 60 -14.39 3.08 -9.42
N GLU A 61 -13.23 3.09 -8.79
CA GLU A 61 -13.03 2.63 -7.40
C GLU A 61 -13.78 3.53 -6.41
N ILE A 62 -13.72 4.86 -6.59
CA ILE A 62 -14.49 5.83 -5.80
C ILE A 62 -15.99 5.60 -5.98
N GLU A 63 -16.44 5.32 -7.21
CA GLU A 63 -17.86 5.00 -7.45
C GLU A 63 -18.27 3.67 -6.85
N GLY A 64 -17.44 2.62 -6.95
CA GLY A 64 -17.74 1.32 -6.37
C GLY A 64 -17.94 1.38 -4.84
N ARG A 65 -17.29 2.33 -4.16
CA ARG A 65 -17.53 2.60 -2.73
C ARG A 65 -18.90 3.25 -2.49
N ARG A 66 -19.32 4.19 -3.34
CA ARG A 66 -20.63 4.87 -3.26
C ARG A 66 -21.79 4.00 -3.69
N GLN A 67 -21.62 3.15 -4.72
CA GLN A 67 -22.65 2.24 -5.20
C GLN A 67 -23.16 1.33 -4.08
N LYS A 68 -22.26 0.90 -3.18
CA LYS A 68 -22.61 0.11 -2.00
C LYS A 68 -23.52 0.85 -1.00
N GLU A 69 -23.54 2.19 -1.06
CA GLU A 69 -24.24 3.04 -0.10
C GLU A 69 -25.52 3.68 -0.70
N TYR A 70 -25.56 3.94 -2.01
CA TYR A 70 -26.65 4.70 -2.65
C TYR A 70 -27.24 4.08 -3.94
N GLY A 71 -26.87 2.84 -4.29
CA GLY A 71 -27.44 2.14 -5.44
C GLY A 71 -26.70 2.36 -6.77
N GLU A 72 -27.20 1.72 -7.82
CA GLU A 72 -26.58 1.65 -9.14
C GLU A 72 -27.12 2.76 -10.05
N GLU A 73 -26.21 3.61 -10.54
CA GLU A 73 -26.52 4.65 -11.51
C GLU A 73 -25.41 4.71 -12.56
N SER A 74 -25.78 5.08 -13.78
CA SER A 74 -24.86 5.05 -14.92
C SER A 74 -23.82 6.16 -14.77
N LEU A 75 -22.54 5.77 -14.77
CA LEU A 75 -21.42 6.70 -14.82
C LEU A 75 -21.46 7.54 -16.10
N PRO A 76 -20.95 8.79 -16.08
CA PRO A 76 -20.83 9.61 -17.27
C PRO A 76 -19.85 8.97 -18.27
N GLY A 77 -20.13 9.14 -19.58
CA GLY A 77 -19.31 8.56 -20.66
C GLY A 77 -17.89 9.12 -20.72
N ASP A 78 -17.74 10.42 -20.49
CA ASP A 78 -16.43 11.07 -20.34
C ASP A 78 -16.08 11.12 -18.85
N LEU A 79 -15.18 10.26 -18.38
CA LEU A 79 -14.84 10.11 -16.97
C LEU A 79 -13.65 11.00 -16.58
N THR A 80 -13.90 12.29 -16.36
CA THR A 80 -12.94 13.24 -15.80
C THR A 80 -13.28 13.55 -14.35
N LEU A 81 -12.38 14.21 -13.62
CA LEU A 81 -12.62 14.58 -12.24
C LEU A 81 -13.79 15.59 -12.12
N GLU A 82 -13.91 16.50 -13.07
CA GLU A 82 -15.00 17.49 -13.14
C GLU A 82 -16.33 16.85 -13.52
N SER A 83 -16.35 15.98 -14.52
CA SER A 83 -17.58 15.31 -14.94
C SER A 83 -18.09 14.37 -13.84
N TYR A 84 -17.18 13.69 -13.13
CA TYR A 84 -17.50 12.84 -11.99
C TYR A 84 -17.97 13.66 -10.78
N ALA A 85 -17.31 14.77 -10.44
CA ALA A 85 -17.77 15.66 -9.36
C ALA A 85 -19.16 16.21 -9.65
N ARG A 86 -19.44 16.67 -10.88
CA ARG A 86 -20.77 17.15 -11.28
C ARG A 86 -21.81 16.05 -11.24
N TYR A 87 -21.46 14.84 -11.66
CA TYR A 87 -22.31 13.66 -11.50
C TYR A 87 -22.65 13.44 -10.01
N ARG A 88 -21.66 13.37 -9.12
CA ARG A 88 -21.87 13.16 -7.68
C ARG A 88 -22.74 14.24 -7.03
N LEU A 89 -22.53 15.50 -7.40
CA LEU A 89 -23.33 16.60 -6.89
C LEU A 89 -24.81 16.46 -7.25
N ARG A 90 -25.14 16.08 -8.49
CA ARG A 90 -26.53 15.85 -8.91
C ARG A 90 -27.23 14.78 -8.10
N LEU A 91 -26.50 13.77 -7.63
CA LEU A 91 -27.05 12.67 -6.86
C LEU A 91 -27.26 13.01 -5.40
N GLU A 92 -26.26 13.67 -4.80
CA GLU A 92 -26.28 13.98 -3.37
C GLU A 92 -27.06 15.27 -3.05
N HIS A 93 -27.15 16.19 -4.02
CA HIS A 93 -27.74 17.53 -3.84
C HIS A 93 -28.68 17.92 -5.00
N PRO A 94 -29.72 17.12 -5.31
CA PRO A 94 -30.56 17.33 -6.49
C PRO A 94 -31.26 18.71 -6.57
N GLY A 95 -31.44 19.41 -5.43
CA GLY A 95 -32.06 20.74 -5.38
C GLY A 95 -31.09 21.93 -5.47
N GLU A 96 -29.78 21.70 -5.56
CA GLU A 96 -28.74 22.74 -5.54
C GLU A 96 -28.20 23.02 -6.94
N GLU A 97 -29.05 23.39 -7.90
CA GLU A 97 -28.66 23.57 -9.32
C GLU A 97 -27.45 24.51 -9.51
N LYS A 98 -27.35 25.56 -8.70
CA LYS A 98 -26.20 26.49 -8.72
C LYS A 98 -24.88 25.81 -8.34
N ALA A 99 -24.90 24.76 -7.52
CA ALA A 99 -23.72 23.96 -7.21
C ALA A 99 -23.32 23.04 -8.36
N HIS A 100 -24.22 22.77 -9.31
CA HIS A 100 -23.97 21.91 -10.47
C HIS A 100 -23.40 22.68 -11.65
N ASP A 101 -23.36 24.03 -11.57
CA ASP A 101 -22.85 24.89 -12.62
C ASP A 101 -21.46 24.46 -13.09
N ALA A 102 -21.28 24.41 -14.40
CA ALA A 102 -20.09 23.82 -14.99
C ALA A 102 -18.82 24.62 -14.66
N ILE A 103 -18.94 25.95 -14.64
CA ILE A 103 -17.84 26.87 -14.36
C ILE A 103 -17.47 26.76 -12.89
N PHE A 104 -18.45 26.76 -12.00
CA PHE A 104 -18.22 26.57 -10.57
C PHE A 104 -17.51 25.25 -10.27
N VAL A 105 -18.02 24.12 -10.79
CA VAL A 105 -17.41 22.79 -10.54
C VAL A 105 -15.96 22.76 -11.02
N MET A 106 -15.69 23.30 -12.22
CA MET A 106 -14.33 23.38 -12.74
C MET A 106 -13.40 24.19 -11.83
N GLN A 107 -13.83 25.39 -11.39
CA GLN A 107 -13.05 26.23 -10.48
C GLN A 107 -12.83 25.56 -9.12
N ALA A 108 -13.87 24.93 -8.58
CA ALA A 108 -13.83 24.27 -7.28
C ALA A 108 -12.93 23.03 -7.30
N VAL A 109 -13.04 22.19 -8.33
CA VAL A 109 -12.16 21.03 -8.54
C VAL A 109 -10.72 21.48 -8.71
N HIS A 110 -10.46 22.51 -9.53
CA HIS A 110 -9.12 23.05 -9.72
C HIS A 110 -8.52 23.55 -8.39
N ARG A 111 -9.28 24.35 -7.62
CA ARG A 111 -8.83 24.89 -6.34
C ARG A 111 -8.58 23.78 -5.31
N ALA A 112 -9.51 22.82 -5.20
CA ALA A 112 -9.34 21.68 -4.32
C ALA A 112 -8.11 20.85 -4.71
N SER A 113 -7.87 20.65 -6.01
CA SER A 113 -6.73 19.90 -6.52
C SER A 113 -5.41 20.60 -6.26
N GLN A 114 -5.33 21.94 -6.33
CA GLN A 114 -4.13 22.68 -5.95
C GLN A 114 -3.80 22.49 -4.46
N VAL A 115 -4.80 22.64 -3.60
CA VAL A 115 -4.61 22.55 -2.15
C VAL A 115 -4.27 21.12 -1.72
N ILE A 116 -5.03 20.14 -2.20
CA ILE A 116 -4.85 18.73 -1.84
C ILE A 116 -3.60 18.18 -2.53
N GLY A 117 -3.43 18.43 -3.82
CA GLY A 117 -2.25 18.01 -4.57
C GLY A 117 -0.95 18.59 -4.02
N GLY A 118 -0.96 19.83 -3.54
CA GLY A 118 0.16 20.42 -2.82
C GLY A 118 0.55 19.61 -1.58
N THR A 119 -0.43 19.21 -0.76
CA THR A 119 -0.16 18.37 0.42
C THR A 119 0.36 16.98 0.07
N TYR A 120 -0.21 16.31 -0.95
CA TYR A 120 0.28 15.00 -1.38
C TYR A 120 1.66 15.07 -2.02
N ARG A 121 1.97 16.17 -2.72
CA ARG A 121 3.30 16.41 -3.31
C ARG A 121 4.35 16.62 -2.23
N GLU A 122 4.05 17.42 -1.20
CA GLU A 122 4.93 17.58 -0.04
C GLU A 122 5.15 16.25 0.71
N ASP A 123 4.11 15.43 0.85
CA ASP A 123 4.23 14.13 1.51
C ASP A 123 4.99 13.11 0.66
N THR A 124 4.87 13.15 -0.67
CA THR A 124 5.57 12.21 -1.58
C THR A 124 7.00 12.65 -1.93
N GLU A 125 7.25 13.93 -2.15
CA GLU A 125 8.59 14.51 -2.31
C GLU A 125 9.35 14.53 -0.96
N GLY A 126 8.64 14.72 0.16
CA GLY A 126 9.19 14.55 1.51
C GLY A 126 9.48 13.10 1.89
N ALA A 127 8.64 12.15 1.46
CA ALA A 127 8.85 10.71 1.68
C ALA A 127 9.94 10.11 0.76
N THR A 128 10.16 10.67 -0.43
CA THR A 128 11.31 10.30 -1.26
C THR A 128 12.62 10.90 -0.72
N ALA A 129 12.56 11.98 0.06
CA ALA A 129 13.71 12.58 0.74
C ALA A 129 14.02 11.99 2.14
N ARG A 130 13.08 11.29 2.80
CA ARG A 130 13.32 10.61 4.09
C ARG A 130 12.78 9.19 4.11
N GLY A 131 13.64 8.25 3.70
CA GLY A 131 13.71 6.88 4.20
C GLY A 131 12.55 5.95 3.86
N ALA A 132 12.88 4.71 3.52
CA ALA A 132 11.91 3.65 3.25
C ALA A 132 10.79 3.63 4.32
N ARG A 133 9.52 3.51 3.89
CA ARG A 133 8.34 3.42 4.77
C ARG A 133 8.66 2.49 5.96
N PRO A 134 8.26 2.80 7.20
CA PRO A 134 8.63 2.01 8.39
C PRO A 134 8.28 0.51 8.28
N GLY A 135 7.26 0.15 7.49
CA GLY A 135 6.97 -1.24 7.15
C GLY A 135 8.02 -1.90 6.24
N ALA A 136 8.58 -1.18 5.27
CA ALA A 136 9.67 -1.66 4.42
C ALA A 136 10.98 -1.78 5.22
N MET A 137 11.25 -0.88 6.16
CA MET A 137 12.39 -1.00 7.08
C MET A 137 12.26 -2.19 8.03
N ALA A 138 11.05 -2.49 8.51
CA ALA A 138 10.79 -3.69 9.29
C ALA A 138 11.00 -4.99 8.48
N VAL A 139 10.59 -5.00 7.21
CA VAL A 139 10.82 -6.14 6.29
C VAL A 139 12.30 -6.31 5.98
N LEU A 140 13.04 -5.23 5.73
CA LEU A 140 14.50 -5.26 5.54
C LEU A 140 15.22 -5.70 6.80
N ALA A 141 14.86 -5.16 7.98
CA ALA A 141 15.45 -5.56 9.25
C ALA A 141 15.20 -7.04 9.56
N TYR A 142 13.99 -7.54 9.26
CA TYR A 142 13.64 -8.95 9.42
C TYR A 142 14.40 -9.85 8.43
N ALA A 143 14.52 -9.45 7.16
CA ALA A 143 15.29 -10.19 6.16
C ALA A 143 16.78 -10.27 6.51
N VAL A 144 17.36 -9.15 6.96
CA VAL A 144 18.76 -9.09 7.45
C VAL A 144 18.95 -9.97 8.68
N LEU A 145 17.99 -9.96 9.61
CA LEU A 145 18.03 -10.81 10.80
C LEU A 145 17.98 -12.30 10.45
N ILE A 146 17.11 -12.71 9.50
CA ILE A 146 17.04 -14.10 9.03
C ILE A 146 18.36 -14.50 8.37
N ALA A 147 18.91 -13.67 7.48
CA ALA A 147 20.17 -13.96 6.80
C ALA A 147 21.34 -14.11 7.79
N LEU A 148 21.38 -13.26 8.83
CA LEU A 148 22.37 -13.36 9.91
C LEU A 148 22.20 -14.64 10.73
N ILE A 149 20.98 -14.99 11.13
CA ILE A 149 20.70 -16.20 11.91
C ILE A 149 21.07 -17.44 11.08
N GLN A 150 20.65 -17.52 9.82
CA GLN A 150 21.00 -18.63 8.93
C GLN A 150 22.50 -18.73 8.68
N GLY A 151 23.18 -17.59 8.46
CA GLY A 151 24.63 -17.54 8.29
C GLY A 151 25.39 -18.02 9.51
N VAL A 152 24.98 -17.59 10.72
CA VAL A 152 25.61 -18.00 11.99
C VAL A 152 25.37 -19.48 12.27
N PHE A 153 24.15 -19.99 12.08
CA PHE A 153 23.85 -21.41 12.27
C PHE A 153 24.59 -22.29 11.25
N GLY A 154 24.72 -21.85 10.01
CA GLY A 154 25.53 -22.52 8.99
C GLY A 154 27.01 -22.59 9.37
N LEU A 155 27.55 -21.50 9.93
CA LEU A 155 28.94 -21.44 10.39
C LEU A 155 29.17 -22.33 11.62
N VAL A 156 28.27 -22.29 12.60
CA VAL A 156 28.35 -23.12 13.81
C VAL A 156 28.22 -24.61 13.48
N ALA A 157 27.38 -24.98 12.52
CA ALA A 157 27.29 -26.36 12.04
C ALA A 157 28.59 -26.81 11.33
N ALA A 158 29.19 -25.92 10.52
CA ALA A 158 30.44 -26.19 9.80
C ALA A 158 31.68 -26.31 10.72
N PHE A 159 31.73 -25.54 11.81
CA PHE A 159 32.86 -25.57 12.75
C PHE A 159 32.65 -26.48 13.97
N GLY A 160 31.40 -26.70 14.38
CA GLY A 160 31.06 -27.48 15.58
C GLY A 160 30.97 -28.99 15.34
N SER A 161 30.67 -29.43 14.11
CA SER A 161 30.59 -30.85 13.78
C SER A 161 31.88 -31.32 13.12
N ARG A 162 32.72 -32.05 13.86
CA ARG A 162 33.87 -32.80 13.29
C ARG A 162 33.43 -33.96 12.36
N ALA A 163 32.15 -34.08 12.03
CA ALA A 163 31.57 -35.30 11.50
C ALA A 163 31.26 -35.26 9.99
N THR A 164 31.00 -34.11 9.37
CA THR A 164 30.82 -34.06 7.91
C THR A 164 31.24 -32.69 7.32
N PRO A 165 32.18 -32.66 6.35
CA PRO A 165 32.48 -31.42 5.65
C PRO A 165 31.27 -31.04 4.78
N VAL A 166 30.62 -29.92 5.11
CA VAL A 166 29.68 -29.28 4.18
C VAL A 166 30.48 -28.93 2.93
N SER A 167 30.06 -29.42 1.76
CA SER A 167 30.80 -29.14 0.54
C SER A 167 30.83 -27.62 0.29
N PRO A 168 31.96 -27.05 -0.13
CA PRO A 168 32.06 -25.61 -0.40
C PRO A 168 31.00 -25.13 -1.42
N ALA A 169 30.57 -26.02 -2.32
CA ALA A 169 29.47 -25.76 -3.25
C ALA A 169 28.11 -25.53 -2.54
N ALA A 170 27.80 -26.29 -1.50
CA ALA A 170 26.56 -26.11 -0.73
C ALA A 170 26.58 -24.79 0.07
N ALA A 171 27.74 -24.44 0.64
CA ALA A 171 27.90 -23.16 1.33
C ALA A 171 27.74 -21.96 0.37
N LEU A 172 28.31 -22.03 -0.83
CA LEU A 172 28.16 -21.01 -1.87
C LEU A 172 26.71 -20.88 -2.35
N LEU A 173 25.98 -21.99 -2.49
CA LEU A 173 24.57 -21.98 -2.88
C LEU A 173 23.71 -21.25 -1.84
N VAL A 174 23.88 -21.56 -0.55
CA VAL A 174 23.15 -20.90 0.54
C VAL A 174 23.46 -19.40 0.57
N ALA A 175 24.74 -19.03 0.41
CA ALA A 175 25.14 -17.62 0.35
C ALA A 175 24.53 -16.90 -0.86
N ALA A 176 24.46 -17.55 -2.02
CA ALA A 176 23.84 -16.98 -3.23
C ALA A 176 22.33 -16.77 -3.06
N VAL A 177 21.62 -17.72 -2.45
CA VAL A 177 20.18 -17.59 -2.15
C VAL A 177 19.92 -16.45 -1.17
N ALA A 178 20.72 -16.34 -0.09
CA ALA A 178 20.62 -15.25 0.86
C ALA A 178 20.88 -13.87 0.21
N LEU A 179 21.86 -13.79 -0.69
CA LEU A 179 22.15 -12.56 -1.44
C LEU A 179 21.00 -12.16 -2.37
N LEU A 180 20.38 -13.13 -3.06
CA LEU A 180 19.21 -12.87 -3.92
C LEU A 180 18.01 -12.36 -3.11
N LEU A 181 17.75 -12.94 -1.94
CA LEU A 181 16.71 -12.45 -1.03
C LEU A 181 16.98 -11.02 -0.56
N LEU A 182 18.23 -10.70 -0.21
CA LEU A 182 18.64 -9.36 0.19
C LEU A 182 18.45 -8.35 -0.96
N LEU A 183 18.94 -8.67 -2.16
CA LEU A 183 18.81 -7.80 -3.33
C LEU A 183 17.35 -7.62 -3.76
N GLY A 184 16.54 -8.67 -3.68
CA GLY A 184 15.09 -8.60 -3.92
C GLY A 184 14.38 -7.70 -2.91
N ALA A 185 14.71 -7.82 -1.63
CA ALA A 185 14.15 -6.97 -0.57
C ALA A 185 14.53 -5.49 -0.74
N ILE A 186 15.79 -5.19 -1.07
CA ILE A 186 16.25 -3.83 -1.38
C ILE A 186 15.52 -3.29 -2.61
N GLY A 187 15.46 -4.07 -3.69
CA GLY A 187 14.78 -3.69 -4.92
C GLY A 187 13.29 -3.44 -4.72
N TYR A 188 12.63 -4.25 -3.88
CA TYR A 188 11.21 -4.11 -3.55
C TYR A 188 10.96 -2.86 -2.70
N ALA A 189 11.80 -2.61 -1.69
CA ALA A 189 11.73 -1.41 -0.86
C ALA A 189 12.03 -0.13 -1.65
N GLY A 190 12.91 -0.20 -2.64
CA GLY A 190 13.25 0.90 -3.55
C GLY A 190 12.25 1.11 -4.70
N GLY A 191 11.16 0.35 -4.77
CA GLY A 191 10.15 0.48 -5.82
C GLY A 191 10.62 0.06 -7.22
N THR A 192 11.70 -0.71 -7.31
CA THR A 192 12.21 -1.18 -8.61
C THR A 192 11.28 -2.24 -9.19
N VAL A 193 11.06 -2.19 -10.51
CA VAL A 193 10.23 -3.16 -11.25
C VAL A 193 10.72 -4.61 -11.03
N TRP A 194 12.00 -4.78 -10.72
CA TRP A 194 12.65 -6.08 -10.52
C TRP A 194 12.65 -6.57 -9.06
N GLY A 195 12.27 -5.74 -8.08
CA GLY A 195 12.31 -6.11 -6.67
C GLY A 195 11.46 -7.34 -6.35
N ARG A 196 10.20 -7.32 -6.79
CA ARG A 196 9.23 -8.42 -6.57
C ARG A 196 9.63 -9.74 -7.23
N PRO A 197 10.03 -9.80 -8.53
CA PRO A 197 10.45 -11.06 -9.14
C PRO A 197 11.75 -11.62 -8.53
N VAL A 198 12.71 -10.78 -8.12
CA VAL A 198 13.94 -11.24 -7.46
C VAL A 198 13.66 -11.81 -6.07
N LEU A 199 12.75 -11.19 -5.30
CA LEU A 199 12.32 -11.71 -4.00
C LEU A 199 11.63 -13.08 -4.11
N LEU A 200 10.76 -13.23 -5.11
CA LEU A 200 10.11 -14.51 -5.41
C LEU A 200 11.12 -15.58 -5.83
N ALA A 201 12.10 -15.23 -6.67
CA ALA A 201 13.15 -16.15 -7.09
C ALA A 201 13.99 -16.64 -5.89
N GLY A 202 14.34 -15.75 -4.95
CA GLY A 202 15.03 -16.12 -3.72
C GLY A 202 14.20 -17.07 -2.83
N LEU A 203 12.91 -16.79 -2.66
CA LEU A 203 11.98 -17.65 -1.90
C LEU A 203 11.84 -19.05 -2.51
N TRP A 204 11.71 -19.14 -3.84
CA TRP A 204 11.68 -20.42 -4.54
C TRP A 204 13.01 -21.17 -4.41
N GLY A 205 14.13 -20.46 -4.41
CA GLY A 205 15.46 -21.02 -4.15
C GLY A 205 15.55 -21.66 -2.76
N GLU A 206 15.06 -20.99 -1.71
CA GLU A 206 15.02 -21.59 -0.37
C GLU A 206 14.14 -22.84 -0.32
N LEU A 207 12.94 -22.79 -0.90
CA LEU A 207 12.03 -23.94 -0.93
C LEU A 207 12.65 -25.15 -1.65
N ALA A 208 13.40 -24.92 -2.74
CA ALA A 208 14.12 -25.98 -3.44
C ALA A 208 15.25 -26.59 -2.59
N VAL A 209 16.00 -25.77 -1.85
CA VAL A 209 17.05 -26.25 -0.93
C VAL A 209 16.44 -27.10 0.18
N LEU A 210 15.31 -26.66 0.76
CA LEU A 210 14.54 -27.43 1.75
C LEU A 210 14.06 -28.78 1.19
N ALA A 211 13.46 -28.78 0.00
CA ALA A 211 12.95 -30.00 -0.63
C ALA A 211 14.06 -31.03 -0.91
N VAL A 212 15.24 -30.57 -1.35
CA VAL A 212 16.41 -31.46 -1.56
C VAL A 212 16.93 -32.01 -0.23
N ALA A 213 16.92 -31.20 0.83
CA ALA A 213 17.29 -31.66 2.17
C ALA A 213 16.33 -32.74 2.69
N GLU A 214 15.01 -32.52 2.58
CA GLU A 214 13.99 -33.50 2.97
C GLU A 214 14.09 -34.80 2.16
N ALA A 215 14.28 -34.71 0.83
CA ALA A 215 14.43 -35.88 -0.02
C ALA A 215 15.66 -36.73 0.38
N LYS A 216 16.79 -36.11 0.74
CA LYS A 216 17.97 -36.83 1.22
C LYS A 216 17.74 -37.54 2.56
N VAL A 217 16.95 -36.95 3.46
CA VAL A 217 16.57 -37.57 4.73
C VAL A 217 15.63 -38.76 4.48
N ALA A 218 14.63 -38.60 3.62
CA ALA A 218 13.67 -39.66 3.28
C ALA A 218 14.33 -40.89 2.61
N MET A 219 15.40 -40.67 1.84
CA MET A 219 16.17 -41.75 1.20
C MET A 219 17.15 -42.47 2.15
N GLY A 220 17.15 -42.15 3.44
CA GLY A 220 17.95 -42.88 4.44
C GLY A 220 19.46 -42.74 4.24
N ALA A 221 19.93 -41.65 3.62
CA ALA A 221 21.34 -41.43 3.38
C ALA A 221 22.10 -41.44 4.73
N PRO A 222 23.05 -42.38 4.93
CA PRO A 222 23.76 -42.49 6.21
C PRO A 222 24.63 -41.23 6.41
N GLY A 223 24.33 -40.46 7.46
CA GLY A 223 25.13 -39.29 7.87
C GLY A 223 24.35 -38.02 8.25
N PHE A 224 23.02 -37.99 8.12
CA PHE A 224 22.21 -36.80 8.47
C PHE A 224 21.36 -37.04 9.73
N SER A 225 22.00 -37.07 10.90
CA SER A 225 21.31 -37.16 12.21
C SER A 225 21.04 -35.80 12.85
N GLY A 226 21.08 -34.72 12.06
CA GLY A 226 20.83 -33.35 12.53
C GLY A 226 19.33 -33.05 12.55
N SER A 227 18.80 -32.79 13.74
CA SER A 227 17.46 -32.23 13.98
C SER A 227 17.10 -31.15 12.94
N LEU A 228 15.97 -31.31 12.23
CA LEU A 228 15.42 -30.35 11.25
C LEU A 228 14.87 -29.05 11.88
N VAL A 229 14.92 -28.95 13.21
CA VAL A 229 14.42 -27.81 13.99
C VAL A 229 15.01 -26.45 13.57
N PRO A 230 16.31 -26.28 13.23
CA PRO A 230 16.84 -24.97 12.85
C PRO A 230 16.40 -24.50 11.46
N VAL A 231 15.83 -25.38 10.63
CA VAL A 231 15.33 -25.04 9.28
C VAL A 231 13.82 -24.79 9.27
N LEU A 232 13.06 -25.49 10.13
CA LEU A 232 11.60 -25.31 10.23
C LEU A 232 11.19 -24.00 10.93
N ILE A 233 12.00 -23.50 11.87
CA ILE A 233 11.73 -22.25 12.59
C ILE A 233 11.69 -21.02 11.66
N PRO A 234 12.68 -20.78 10.76
CA PRO A 234 12.61 -19.64 9.84
C PRO A 234 11.48 -19.77 8.81
N ALA A 235 11.14 -20.99 8.35
CA ALA A 235 10.00 -21.21 7.46
C ALA A 235 8.66 -20.88 8.12
N ALA A 236 8.47 -21.28 9.38
CA ALA A 236 7.29 -20.91 10.18
C ALA A 236 7.23 -19.38 10.41
N GLY A 237 8.38 -18.74 10.64
CA GLY A 237 8.48 -17.29 10.75
C GLY A 237 8.11 -16.55 9.46
N ALA A 238 8.54 -17.05 8.30
CA ALA A 238 8.19 -16.48 7.00
C ALA A 238 6.68 -16.62 6.69
N VAL A 239 6.09 -17.78 7.01
CA VAL A 239 4.65 -18.01 6.88
C VAL A 239 3.87 -17.11 7.84
N ALA A 240 4.31 -16.96 9.09
CA ALA A 240 3.67 -16.06 10.06
C ALA A 240 3.76 -14.59 9.61
N ALA A 241 4.89 -14.15 9.05
CA ALA A 241 5.05 -12.82 8.50
C ALA A 241 4.15 -12.57 7.28
N LEU A 242 4.02 -13.55 6.37
CA LEU A 242 3.09 -13.49 5.24
C LEU A 242 1.63 -13.44 5.69
N LEU A 243 1.25 -14.24 6.68
CA LEU A 243 -0.09 -14.23 7.26
C LEU A 243 -0.37 -12.91 8.00
N TYR A 244 0.61 -12.36 8.70
CA TYR A 244 0.52 -11.06 9.35
C TYR A 244 0.31 -9.95 8.32
N LEU A 245 1.11 -9.91 7.25
CA LEU A 245 0.96 -8.93 6.17
C LEU A 245 -0.40 -9.07 5.47
N ARG A 246 -0.86 -10.29 5.22
CA ARG A 246 -2.18 -10.56 4.64
C ARG A 246 -3.31 -10.13 5.57
N ARG A 247 -3.17 -10.33 6.88
CA ARG A 247 -4.14 -9.88 7.89
C ARG A 247 -4.19 -8.36 7.99
N ARG A 248 -3.03 -7.69 8.05
CA ARG A 248 -2.92 -6.22 8.00
C ARG A 248 -3.58 -5.67 6.74
N HIS A 249 -3.32 -6.25 5.58
CA HIS A 249 -3.98 -5.86 4.32
C HIS A 249 -5.50 -6.01 4.39
N ARG A 250 -6.02 -7.06 5.05
CA ARG A 250 -7.47 -7.23 5.26
C ARG A 250 -8.03 -6.23 6.26
N GLU A 251 -7.32 -5.91 7.35
CA GLU A 251 -7.75 -4.92 8.34
C GLU A 251 -7.79 -3.50 7.74
N PHE A 252 -6.89 -3.19 6.80
CA PHE A 252 -6.95 -1.95 6.01
C PHE A 252 -8.10 -1.90 5.00
N HIS A 253 -8.74 -3.04 4.69
CA HIS A 253 -9.81 -3.13 3.68
C HIS A 253 -11.13 -3.65 4.27
N SER A 254 -11.18 -3.87 5.58
CA SER A 254 -12.40 -4.24 6.28
C SER A 254 -13.11 -2.94 6.69
N PRO A 255 -14.41 -2.77 6.35
CA PRO A 255 -15.16 -1.62 6.79
C PRO A 255 -15.22 -1.60 8.33
N PRO A 256 -15.27 -0.42 8.97
CA PRO A 256 -15.36 -0.33 10.42
C PRO A 256 -16.62 -1.06 10.93
N PRO A 257 -16.53 -1.75 12.08
CA PRO A 257 -17.71 -2.36 12.69
C PRO A 257 -18.75 -1.28 12.99
N ARG A 258 -20.03 -1.61 12.69
CA ARG A 258 -21.20 -0.73 12.86
C ARG A 258 -21.44 -0.34 14.31
#